data_AF-A0A2D0SH65-F1
#
_entry.id   AF-A0A2D0SH65-F1
#
_cell.length_a   1.000
_cell.length_b   1.000
_cell.length_c   1.000
_cell.angle_alpha   90.00
_cell.angle_beta   90.00
_cell.angle_gamma   90.00
#
_symmetry.space_group_name_H-M   'P 1'
#
loop_
_entity.id
_entity.type
_entity.pdbx_description
1 polymer ?
#
loop_
_entity_poly.entity_id
_entity_poly.type
_entity_poly.pdbx_seq_one_letter_code
_entity_poly.pdbx_strand_id
1 'polypeptide(L)'
;MVPRPTEEGWSRLSELIPSTSSITLTVSFLLLWRLTLHLWTYRFGTTNTMKFTVFLSGFLLLFLLTDWTESVEGDRVDIKTLAHIIGFFENNYKRVDNDGHPRQYAVAINVPKEQCQQNFNPTTGNFLTQENAKNVKNAISDDTNALYQGAELIAAGNRKVVISKKKQYNMHSESLLLNPADNSPMTNLLNKRKDGCSVFYTFESPCVDTCLDATGSHSIIKALENWKNHDGIKAFVFKNFWKFDTEKDLQTKFKQIVANVPLYRCVSENECYACGGEGNTPINQHCLPKKTELTVTQ
;
A
#
# COMPACT_ATOMS: atom_id res chain seq x y z
N MET A 1 -64.83 13.83 -8.57
CA MET A 1 -64.11 15.09 -8.28
C MET A 1 -62.67 14.88 -8.73
N VAL A 2 -62.28 15.53 -9.85
CA VAL A 2 -60.91 15.78 -10.38
C VAL A 2 -59.99 14.54 -10.64
N PRO A 3 -59.39 14.33 -11.84
CA PRO A 3 -60.03 13.98 -13.11
C PRO A 3 -59.40 12.74 -13.83
N ARG A 4 -60.08 12.35 -14.92
CA ARG A 4 -59.71 11.53 -16.11
C ARG A 4 -58.44 12.06 -16.85
N PRO A 5 -57.95 11.42 -17.95
CA PRO A 5 -57.92 9.99 -18.32
C PRO A 5 -56.57 9.53 -18.91
N THR A 6 -56.50 8.23 -19.17
CA THR A 6 -55.54 7.45 -19.96
C THR A 6 -55.47 7.84 -21.44
N GLU A 7 -54.29 7.66 -22.07
CA GLU A 7 -54.19 7.12 -23.43
C GLU A 7 -53.11 6.04 -23.50
N GLU A 8 -53.54 4.89 -24.00
CA GLU A 8 -52.72 3.76 -24.41
C GLU A 8 -52.04 4.06 -25.76
N GLY A 9 -50.91 3.42 -26.02
CA GLY A 9 -50.54 3.11 -27.40
C GLY A 9 -49.06 2.97 -27.66
N TRP A 10 -48.70 1.81 -28.21
CA TRP A 10 -47.48 1.51 -28.97
C TRP A 10 -46.28 0.92 -28.21
N SER A 11 -46.44 -0.40 -27.98
CA SER A 11 -45.51 -1.47 -28.37
C SER A 11 -44.02 -1.17 -28.54
N ARG A 12 -43.24 -1.91 -27.74
CA ARG A 12 -41.91 -2.47 -28.01
C ARG A 12 -41.50 -2.48 -29.50
N LEU A 13 -40.31 -1.95 -29.77
CA LEU A 13 -39.18 -2.63 -30.44
C LEU A 13 -37.95 -1.73 -30.28
N SER A 14 -36.95 -2.22 -29.54
CA SER A 14 -35.62 -2.56 -30.07
C SER A 14 -34.66 -1.37 -30.11
N GLU A 15 -33.66 -1.46 -29.22
CA GLU A 15 -32.25 -1.18 -29.49
C GLU A 15 -31.79 0.26 -29.75
N LEU A 16 -30.68 0.54 -29.05
CA LEU A 16 -29.63 1.52 -29.32
C LEU A 16 -29.81 2.94 -28.74
N ILE A 17 -28.82 3.24 -27.88
CA ILE A 17 -28.34 4.56 -27.40
C ILE A 17 -28.87 4.97 -26.01
N PRO A 18 -27.95 5.13 -25.05
CA PRO A 18 -27.78 6.45 -24.46
C PRO A 18 -26.33 6.95 -24.57
N SER A 19 -26.25 8.16 -25.15
CA SER A 19 -25.38 9.28 -24.78
C SER A 19 -23.96 8.96 -24.28
N THR A 20 -23.02 8.98 -25.22
CA THR A 20 -21.63 9.33 -24.95
C THR A 20 -21.52 10.81 -24.58
N SER A 21 -20.99 11.11 -23.40
CA SER A 21 -20.50 12.44 -23.04
C SER A 21 -19.14 12.29 -22.35
N SER A 22 -18.10 12.58 -23.14
CA SER A 22 -16.84 13.22 -22.75
C SER A 22 -15.97 12.56 -21.68
N ILE A 23 -14.89 11.90 -22.11
CA ILE A 23 -13.48 12.27 -21.86
C ILE A 23 -12.65 11.13 -22.46
N THR A 24 -12.10 11.35 -23.66
CA THR A 24 -10.83 10.79 -24.19
C THR A 24 -10.85 10.93 -25.71
N LEU A 25 -10.38 12.06 -26.24
CA LEU A 25 -10.01 12.21 -27.65
C LEU A 25 -9.10 13.45 -27.82
N THR A 26 -7.98 13.48 -27.10
CA THR A 26 -6.96 14.54 -27.25
C THR A 26 -5.70 14.08 -27.98
N VAL A 27 -5.66 12.86 -28.53
CA VAL A 27 -4.48 12.38 -29.28
C VAL A 27 -4.67 12.46 -30.80
N SER A 28 -5.89 12.60 -31.31
CA SER A 28 -6.14 12.61 -32.77
C SER A 28 -6.15 14.00 -33.44
N PHE A 29 -6.22 15.10 -32.68
CA PHE A 29 -6.17 16.46 -33.25
C PHE A 29 -4.75 16.94 -33.60
N LEU A 30 -3.71 16.35 -33.00
CA LEU A 30 -2.32 16.74 -33.25
C LEU A 30 -1.72 16.12 -34.53
N LEU A 31 -2.29 15.01 -35.03
CA LEU A 31 -1.85 14.41 -36.29
C LEU A 31 -2.51 15.03 -37.53
N LEU A 32 -3.71 15.62 -37.42
CA LEU A 32 -4.36 16.26 -38.57
C LEU A 32 -3.85 17.69 -38.86
N TRP A 33 -3.27 18.40 -37.89
CA TRP A 33 -2.64 19.70 -38.15
C TRP A 33 -1.28 19.57 -38.85
N ARG A 34 -0.61 18.41 -38.74
CA ARG A 34 0.71 18.19 -39.37
C ARG A 34 0.67 17.90 -40.86
N LEU A 35 -0.49 17.54 -41.43
CA LEU A 35 -0.60 17.20 -42.87
C LEU A 35 -1.05 18.35 -43.76
N THR A 36 -1.61 19.44 -43.20
CA THR A 36 -2.02 20.61 -43.99
C THR A 36 -0.91 21.65 -44.21
N LEU A 37 0.18 21.61 -43.45
CA LEU A 37 1.29 22.58 -43.62
C LEU A 37 2.33 22.15 -44.69
N HIS A 38 2.32 20.89 -45.13
CA HIS A 38 3.30 20.39 -46.10
C HIS A 38 2.89 20.50 -47.58
N LEU A 39 1.67 20.95 -47.88
CA LEU A 39 1.19 21.09 -49.27
C LEU A 39 1.08 22.53 -49.78
N TRP A 40 1.55 23.53 -49.02
CA TRP A 40 1.44 24.95 -49.40
C TRP A 40 2.77 25.68 -49.61
N THR A 41 3.78 25.03 -50.19
CA THR A 41 5.03 25.73 -50.57
C THR A 41 5.58 25.39 -51.96
N TYR A 42 4.82 24.74 -52.84
CA TYR A 42 5.29 24.41 -54.20
C TYR A 42 4.51 25.13 -55.31
N ARG A 43 4.71 26.46 -55.42
CA ARG A 43 4.64 27.22 -56.68
C ARG A 43 4.93 28.70 -56.40
N PHE A 44 6.09 29.18 -56.84
CA PHE A 44 6.28 30.40 -57.63
C PHE A 44 7.79 30.67 -57.73
N GLY A 45 8.32 30.64 -58.95
CA GLY A 45 9.65 31.18 -59.24
C GLY A 45 9.57 32.68 -59.46
N THR A 46 10.62 33.42 -59.06
CA THR A 46 11.29 34.47 -59.84
C THR A 46 12.44 35.12 -59.05
N THR A 47 13.63 35.01 -59.63
CA THR A 47 14.76 35.97 -59.69
C THR A 47 15.20 36.81 -58.47
N ASN A 48 16.48 36.59 -58.11
CA ASN A 48 17.48 37.53 -57.60
C ASN A 48 17.17 38.39 -56.37
N THR A 49 17.78 38.06 -55.22
CA THR A 49 18.83 38.86 -54.54
C THR A 49 19.14 38.28 -53.16
N MET A 50 20.41 38.43 -52.76
CA MET A 50 21.09 37.97 -51.55
C MET A 50 20.22 37.64 -50.33
N LYS A 51 20.38 36.43 -49.76
CA LYS A 51 20.00 36.16 -48.36
C LYS A 51 21.07 35.33 -47.66
N PHE A 52 21.67 35.98 -46.66
CA PHE A 52 22.47 35.36 -45.62
C PHE A 52 21.67 34.26 -44.91
N THR A 53 22.38 33.18 -44.61
CA THR A 53 22.01 32.08 -43.72
C THR A 53 21.38 32.55 -42.42
N VAL A 54 20.11 32.21 -42.20
CA VAL A 54 19.49 32.10 -40.87
C VAL A 54 19.01 30.66 -40.72
N PHE A 55 19.92 29.80 -40.32
CA PHE A 55 19.64 28.42 -39.92
C PHE A 55 20.12 28.27 -38.48
N LEU A 56 19.39 28.82 -37.50
CA LEU A 56 19.58 28.47 -36.09
C LEU A 56 18.43 29.04 -35.21
N SER A 57 17.20 28.55 -35.37
CA SER A 57 16.14 28.84 -34.39
C SER A 57 15.13 27.70 -34.21
N GLY A 58 15.50 26.46 -34.60
CA GLY A 58 14.62 25.29 -34.54
C GLY A 58 15.06 24.20 -33.56
N PHE A 59 16.20 24.36 -32.89
CA PHE A 59 16.76 23.33 -31.99
C PHE A 59 16.68 23.66 -30.49
N LEU A 60 16.18 24.85 -30.12
CA LEU A 60 16.08 25.27 -28.71
C LEU A 60 14.76 24.87 -28.02
N LEU A 61 13.77 24.34 -28.76
CA LEU A 61 12.48 23.91 -28.19
C LEU A 61 12.38 22.41 -27.91
N LEU A 62 13.36 21.61 -28.34
CA LEU A 62 13.40 20.16 -28.03
C LEU A 62 13.99 19.84 -26.65
N PHE A 63 14.62 20.81 -25.98
CA PHE A 63 15.18 20.65 -24.63
C PHE A 63 14.23 21.05 -23.49
N LEU A 64 12.99 21.47 -23.79
CA LEU A 64 11.95 21.70 -22.77
C LEU A 64 11.04 20.48 -22.56
N LEU A 65 11.33 19.36 -23.25
CA LEU A 65 10.63 18.08 -23.10
C LEU A 65 11.53 16.98 -22.52
N THR A 66 12.68 17.35 -21.94
CA THR A 66 13.46 16.42 -21.11
C THR A 66 12.80 16.33 -19.74
N ASP A 67 12.21 15.17 -19.49
CA ASP A 67 11.99 14.55 -18.17
C ASP A 67 10.96 15.21 -17.26
N TRP A 68 9.70 15.24 -17.72
CA TRP A 68 8.59 14.91 -16.81
C TRP A 68 8.38 13.39 -16.83
N THR A 69 9.40 12.65 -16.38
CA THR A 69 9.08 11.43 -15.64
C THR A 69 8.52 11.93 -14.34
N GLU A 70 7.22 11.77 -14.13
CA GLU A 70 6.60 11.87 -12.83
C GLU A 70 7.30 10.82 -11.94
N SER A 71 8.41 11.23 -11.33
CA SER A 71 9.09 10.48 -10.29
C SER A 71 8.04 10.31 -9.22
N VAL A 72 7.60 9.07 -9.01
CA VAL A 72 6.71 8.65 -7.92
C VAL A 72 7.51 8.69 -6.60
N GLU A 73 8.18 9.82 -6.35
CA GLU A 73 9.00 10.10 -5.17
C GLU A 73 8.10 10.43 -3.97
N GLY A 74 6.81 10.70 -4.21
CA GLY A 74 5.83 11.08 -3.19
C GLY A 74 5.03 9.96 -2.54
N ASP A 75 5.13 8.70 -3.00
CA ASP A 75 4.21 7.62 -2.56
C ASP A 75 4.88 6.48 -1.80
N ARG A 76 6.21 6.53 -1.66
CA ARG A 76 6.97 5.59 -0.81
C ARG A 76 7.32 6.25 0.51
N VAL A 77 7.30 5.45 1.57
CA VAL A 77 7.77 5.89 2.90
C VAL A 77 9.28 6.09 2.86
N ASP A 78 9.78 7.14 3.50
CA ASP A 78 11.22 7.27 3.72
C ASP A 78 11.68 6.16 4.68
N ILE A 79 12.68 5.37 4.28
CA ILE A 79 13.06 4.16 5.01
C ILE A 79 13.67 4.45 6.40
N LYS A 80 14.32 5.62 6.57
CA LYS A 80 14.87 6.04 7.87
C LYS A 80 13.74 6.52 8.78
N THR A 81 12.81 7.31 8.24
CA THR A 81 11.58 7.70 8.93
C THR A 81 10.79 6.46 9.37
N LEU A 82 10.69 5.44 8.51
CA LEU A 82 10.02 4.18 8.85
C LEU A 82 10.69 3.50 10.04
N ALA A 83 12.03 3.43 10.07
CA ALA A 83 12.76 2.85 11.20
C ALA A 83 12.45 3.59 12.50
N HIS A 84 12.43 4.92 12.48
CA HIS A 84 12.08 5.72 13.65
C HIS A 84 10.61 5.52 14.08
N ILE A 85 9.67 5.39 13.15
CA ILE A 85 8.25 5.10 13.46
C ILE A 85 8.13 3.75 14.18
N ILE A 86 8.79 2.71 13.66
CA ILE A 86 8.77 1.38 14.28
C ILE A 86 9.47 1.42 15.65
N GLY A 87 10.61 2.08 15.75
CA GLY A 87 11.32 2.26 17.02
C GLY A 87 10.48 3.00 18.07
N PHE A 88 9.80 4.08 17.67
CA PHE A 88 8.88 4.80 18.54
C PHE A 88 7.74 3.89 19.03
N PHE A 89 7.12 3.14 18.12
CA PHE A 89 6.06 2.20 18.49
C PHE A 89 6.58 1.16 19.49
N GLU A 90 7.73 0.53 19.21
CA GLU A 90 8.28 -0.50 20.08
C GLU A 90 8.66 0.02 21.47
N ASN A 91 9.16 1.25 21.58
CA ASN A 91 9.52 1.83 22.87
C ASN A 91 8.32 2.16 23.75
N ASN A 92 7.18 2.47 23.16
CA ASN A 92 6.03 2.99 23.88
C ASN A 92 4.88 1.97 24.03
N TYR A 93 4.66 1.14 23.00
CA TYR A 93 3.42 0.38 22.80
C TYR A 93 3.60 -1.14 22.65
N LYS A 94 4.82 -1.67 22.51
CA LYS A 94 5.02 -3.11 22.26
C LYS A 94 4.35 -3.99 23.31
N ARG A 95 3.86 -5.15 22.88
CA ARG A 95 3.35 -6.18 23.77
C ARG A 95 4.52 -6.92 24.44
N VAL A 96 4.55 -6.85 25.76
CA VAL A 96 5.44 -7.64 26.62
C VAL A 96 4.56 -8.28 27.69
N ASP A 97 4.67 -9.59 27.84
CA ASP A 97 3.92 -10.31 28.88
C ASP A 97 4.66 -10.18 30.24
N ASN A 98 4.04 -10.68 31.32
CA ASN A 98 4.58 -10.56 32.68
C ASN A 98 5.96 -11.21 32.88
N ASP A 99 6.37 -12.10 31.98
CA ASP A 99 7.69 -12.74 31.97
C ASP A 99 8.80 -11.87 31.35
N GLY A 100 8.45 -10.66 30.88
CA GLY A 100 9.40 -9.73 30.27
C GLY A 100 9.73 -10.05 28.81
N HIS A 101 9.10 -11.08 28.21
CA HIS A 101 9.36 -11.45 26.83
C HIS A 101 8.36 -10.81 25.84
N PRO A 102 8.84 -10.25 24.72
CA PRO A 102 7.98 -9.81 23.63
C PRO A 102 7.11 -10.96 23.10
N ARG A 103 5.85 -10.66 22.80
CA ARG A 103 4.90 -11.60 22.20
C ARG A 103 4.47 -11.14 20.82
N GLN A 104 3.84 -12.04 20.06
CA GLN A 104 3.29 -11.69 18.75
C GLN A 104 2.19 -10.63 18.89
N TYR A 105 2.27 -9.62 18.02
CA TYR A 105 1.25 -8.59 17.82
C TYR A 105 1.35 -8.03 16.41
N ALA A 106 0.29 -7.32 16.01
CA ALA A 106 0.24 -6.50 14.82
C ALA A 106 -0.33 -5.12 15.18
N VAL A 107 0.05 -4.11 14.42
CA VAL A 107 -0.43 -2.73 14.55
C VAL A 107 -0.65 -2.15 13.16
N ALA A 108 -1.68 -1.34 13.00
CA ALA A 108 -1.80 -0.45 11.87
C ALA A 108 -1.87 1.00 12.35
N ILE A 109 -1.16 1.89 11.67
CA ILE A 109 -1.08 3.32 11.92
C ILE A 109 -1.61 4.03 10.68
N ASN A 110 -2.43 5.07 10.84
CA ASN A 110 -2.85 5.97 9.77
C ASN A 110 -2.77 7.43 10.23
N VAL A 111 -1.77 8.14 9.71
CA VAL A 111 -1.32 9.46 10.18
C VAL A 111 -1.17 10.43 9.00
N PRO A 112 -0.99 11.75 9.23
CA PRO A 112 -0.73 12.68 8.13
C PRO A 112 0.43 12.23 7.24
N LYS A 113 0.34 12.47 5.93
CA LYS A 113 1.31 11.99 4.92
C LYS A 113 2.73 12.45 5.25
N GLU A 114 2.87 13.68 5.72
CA GLU A 114 4.13 14.30 6.15
C GLU A 114 4.84 13.55 7.28
N GLN A 115 4.12 12.76 8.08
CA GLN A 115 4.70 11.97 9.17
C GLN A 115 5.42 10.70 8.68
N CYS A 116 5.41 10.43 7.37
CA CYS A 116 6.16 9.33 6.74
C CYS A 116 7.18 9.79 5.72
N GLN A 117 7.33 11.11 5.56
CA GLN A 117 8.28 11.70 4.64
C GLN A 117 9.65 11.86 5.30
N GLN A 118 10.64 12.20 4.47
CA GLN A 118 12.01 12.42 4.90
C GLN A 118 12.08 13.45 6.04
N ASN A 119 12.97 13.21 6.99
CA ASN A 119 13.25 14.08 8.15
C ASN A 119 12.15 14.15 9.22
N PHE A 120 11.05 13.40 9.09
CA PHE A 120 10.13 13.25 10.21
C PHE A 120 10.78 12.44 11.35
N ASN A 121 10.66 12.94 12.57
CA ASN A 121 11.17 12.27 13.77
C ASN A 121 10.04 12.15 14.80
N PRO A 122 9.51 10.92 15.05
CA PRO A 122 8.41 10.70 15.97
C PRO A 122 8.84 10.90 17.44
N THR A 123 8.01 11.63 18.17
CA THR A 123 8.11 11.90 19.60
C THR A 123 6.72 11.84 20.22
N THR A 124 6.64 11.74 21.54
CA THR A 124 5.34 11.70 22.25
C THR A 124 4.51 12.97 22.08
N GLY A 125 5.12 14.07 21.62
CA GLY A 125 4.44 15.34 21.38
C GLY A 125 3.95 15.57 19.95
N ASN A 126 4.37 14.74 18.98
CA ASN A 126 4.05 14.96 17.55
C ASN A 126 3.60 13.71 16.79
N PHE A 127 3.62 12.52 17.41
CA PHE A 127 3.24 11.26 16.76
C PHE A 127 2.37 10.42 17.68
N LEU A 128 1.27 9.87 17.14
CA LEU A 128 0.27 9.09 17.90
C LEU A 128 -0.25 9.84 19.14
N THR A 129 -0.44 11.15 19.03
CA THR A 129 -0.76 12.04 20.15
C THR A 129 -2.18 11.80 20.69
N GLN A 130 -3.02 11.11 19.92
CA GLN A 130 -4.37 10.71 20.31
C GLN A 130 -4.42 9.35 21.01
N GLU A 131 -3.28 8.67 21.15
CA GLU A 131 -3.22 7.29 21.60
C GLU A 131 -2.61 7.15 22.99
N ASN A 132 -3.35 6.53 23.91
CA ASN A 132 -2.84 6.25 25.24
C ASN A 132 -2.06 4.92 25.25
N ALA A 133 -0.75 4.98 25.43
CA ALA A 133 0.13 3.81 25.39
C ALA A 133 -0.26 2.72 26.42
N LYS A 134 -0.74 3.10 27.61
CA LYS A 134 -1.19 2.13 28.62
C LYS A 134 -2.43 1.37 28.14
N ASN A 135 -3.39 2.07 27.53
CA ASN A 135 -4.61 1.45 27.02
C ASN A 135 -4.31 0.49 25.87
N VAL A 136 -3.43 0.88 24.93
CA VAL A 136 -2.98 0.02 23.83
C VAL A 136 -2.34 -1.25 24.37
N LYS A 137 -1.36 -1.12 25.28
CA LYS A 137 -0.67 -2.27 25.88
C LYS A 137 -1.62 -3.21 26.60
N ASN A 138 -2.51 -2.67 27.43
CA ASN A 138 -3.49 -3.47 28.16
C ASN A 138 -4.40 -4.25 27.20
N ALA A 139 -4.88 -3.61 26.13
CA ALA A 139 -5.79 -4.21 25.17
C ALA A 139 -5.13 -5.33 24.34
N ILE A 140 -3.86 -5.17 23.93
CA ILE A 140 -3.17 -6.21 23.14
C ILE A 140 -2.58 -7.33 23.99
N SER A 141 -2.41 -7.12 25.30
CA SER A 141 -2.00 -8.16 26.25
C SER A 141 -3.18 -9.00 26.78
N ASP A 142 -4.41 -8.49 26.72
CA ASP A 142 -5.62 -9.26 27.02
C ASP A 142 -5.85 -10.33 25.93
N ASP A 143 -5.74 -11.62 26.28
CA ASP A 143 -5.93 -12.73 25.32
C ASP A 143 -7.41 -13.02 24.99
N THR A 144 -8.36 -12.36 25.66
CA THR A 144 -9.79 -12.53 25.43
C THR A 144 -10.30 -11.63 24.31
N ASN A 145 -9.99 -10.33 24.37
CA ASN A 145 -10.36 -9.38 23.29
C ASN A 145 -9.20 -9.13 22.32
N ALA A 146 -7.99 -8.97 22.84
CA ALA A 146 -6.73 -8.76 22.12
C ALA A 146 -6.79 -7.69 21.02
N LEU A 147 -7.62 -6.65 21.16
CA LEU A 147 -7.87 -5.65 20.12
C LEU A 147 -8.03 -4.24 20.70
N TYR A 148 -7.26 -3.31 20.17
CA TYR A 148 -7.37 -1.88 20.39
C TYR A 148 -7.73 -1.17 19.09
N GLN A 149 -8.66 -0.21 19.16
CA GLN A 149 -9.06 0.62 18.02
C GLN A 149 -9.11 2.10 18.42
N GLY A 150 -8.05 2.83 18.08
CA GLY A 150 -7.89 4.26 18.33
C GLY A 150 -8.17 5.13 17.10
N ALA A 151 -7.81 6.41 17.19
CA ALA A 151 -8.01 7.40 16.12
C ALA A 151 -6.96 7.28 15.01
N GLU A 152 -5.70 7.11 15.40
CA GLU A 152 -4.51 7.07 14.53
C GLU A 152 -3.92 5.65 14.48
N LEU A 153 -4.29 4.78 15.42
CA LEU A 153 -3.71 3.46 15.59
C LEU A 153 -4.75 2.38 15.93
N ILE A 154 -4.62 1.22 15.32
CA ILE A 154 -5.25 -0.03 15.76
C ILE A 154 -4.16 -1.03 16.09
N ALA A 155 -4.37 -1.88 17.10
CA ALA A 155 -3.39 -2.91 17.45
C ALA A 155 -4.08 -4.17 17.94
N ALA A 156 -3.47 -5.32 17.67
CA ALA A 156 -3.97 -6.60 18.13
C ALA A 156 -2.85 -7.51 18.63
N GLY A 157 -3.14 -8.25 19.69
CA GLY A 157 -2.37 -9.42 20.09
C GLY A 157 -2.99 -10.70 19.53
N ASN A 158 -2.58 -11.85 20.05
CA ASN A 158 -3.28 -13.11 19.77
C ASN A 158 -4.54 -13.23 20.62
N ARG A 159 -5.69 -13.52 19.98
CA ARG A 159 -6.96 -13.75 20.67
C ARG A 159 -7.27 -15.23 20.81
N LYS A 160 -7.55 -15.68 22.03
CA LYS A 160 -8.02 -17.03 22.29
C LYS A 160 -9.50 -17.15 21.91
N VAL A 161 -9.81 -18.07 21.01
CA VAL A 161 -11.18 -18.39 20.61
C VAL A 161 -11.56 -19.75 21.18
N VAL A 162 -12.58 -19.77 22.04
CA VAL A 162 -13.11 -20.98 22.67
C VAL A 162 -14.45 -21.34 22.03
N ILE A 163 -14.47 -22.41 21.23
CA ILE A 163 -15.71 -22.94 20.64
C ILE A 163 -16.38 -23.91 21.61
N SER A 164 -15.58 -24.73 22.30
CA SER A 164 -16.04 -25.64 23.34
C SER A 164 -14.89 -25.97 24.29
N LYS A 165 -15.19 -26.67 25.40
CA LYS A 165 -14.16 -27.14 26.35
C LYS A 165 -13.03 -27.96 25.69
N LYS A 166 -13.28 -28.57 24.52
CA LYS A 166 -12.31 -29.40 23.78
C LYS A 166 -11.76 -28.73 22.51
N LYS A 167 -12.31 -27.59 22.10
CA LYS A 167 -11.94 -26.92 20.85
C LYS A 167 -11.66 -25.44 21.12
N GLN A 168 -10.37 -25.11 21.14
CA GLN A 168 -9.86 -23.75 21.23
C GLN A 168 -8.77 -23.53 20.20
N TYR A 169 -8.65 -22.32 19.69
CA TYR A 169 -7.54 -21.91 18.82
C TYR A 169 -7.20 -20.44 19.08
N ASN A 170 -6.04 -20.00 18.61
CA ASN A 170 -5.63 -18.61 18.70
C ASN A 170 -5.83 -17.94 17.34
N MET A 171 -6.63 -16.89 17.30
CA MET A 171 -6.74 -16.01 16.14
C MET A 171 -5.52 -15.09 16.12
N HIS A 172 -4.85 -15.04 14.97
CA HIS A 172 -3.64 -14.24 14.79
C HIS A 172 -3.96 -12.76 14.74
N SER A 173 -3.04 -11.93 15.27
CA SER A 173 -3.14 -10.48 15.29
C SER A 173 -3.42 -9.86 13.91
N GLU A 174 -2.80 -10.41 12.86
CA GLU A 174 -2.93 -9.94 11.49
C GLU A 174 -4.35 -10.15 10.99
N SER A 175 -4.91 -11.34 11.23
CA SER A 175 -6.31 -11.62 10.87
C SER A 175 -7.29 -10.80 11.70
N LEU A 176 -6.98 -10.46 12.95
CA LEU A 176 -7.86 -9.62 13.77
C LEU A 176 -7.98 -8.20 13.22
N LEU A 177 -6.89 -7.66 12.68
CA LEU A 177 -6.87 -6.29 12.14
C LEU A 177 -7.36 -6.19 10.70
N LEU A 178 -7.16 -7.24 9.91
CA LEU A 178 -7.39 -7.22 8.46
C LEU A 178 -8.66 -7.96 8.02
N ASN A 179 -9.31 -8.75 8.88
CA ASN A 179 -10.55 -9.45 8.53
C ASN A 179 -11.80 -8.95 9.28
N PRO A 180 -12.98 -9.02 8.64
CA PRO A 180 -13.19 -9.31 7.21
C PRO A 180 -12.69 -8.14 6.33
N ALA A 181 -12.09 -8.42 5.17
CA ALA A 181 -11.40 -7.43 4.33
C ALA A 181 -12.18 -6.13 4.03
N ASP A 182 -13.51 -6.23 3.88
CA ASP A 182 -14.37 -5.10 3.48
C ASP A 182 -14.90 -4.30 4.67
N ASN A 183 -14.74 -4.79 5.91
CA ASN A 183 -15.22 -4.15 7.14
C ASN A 183 -14.31 -4.50 8.33
N SER A 184 -12.99 -4.45 8.11
CA SER A 184 -12.00 -4.77 9.13
C SER A 184 -11.68 -3.53 9.98
N PRO A 185 -11.05 -3.71 11.15
CA PRO A 185 -10.42 -2.60 11.87
C PRO A 185 -9.51 -1.74 10.99
N MET A 186 -8.72 -2.37 10.09
CA MET A 186 -7.88 -1.66 9.11
C MET A 186 -8.72 -0.84 8.14
N THR A 187 -9.80 -1.39 7.58
CA THR A 187 -10.72 -0.66 6.69
C THR A 187 -11.26 0.58 7.37
N ASN A 188 -11.69 0.46 8.63
CA ASN A 188 -12.19 1.57 9.42
C ASN A 188 -11.11 2.62 9.71
N LEU A 189 -9.87 2.20 9.99
CA LEU A 189 -8.75 3.10 10.19
C LEU A 189 -8.38 3.88 8.92
N LEU A 190 -8.30 3.20 7.77
CA LEU A 190 -8.00 3.84 6.47
C LEU A 190 -9.08 4.85 6.09
N ASN A 191 -10.35 4.58 6.42
CA ASN A 191 -11.46 5.49 6.15
C ASN A 191 -11.39 6.81 6.92
N LYS A 192 -10.65 6.89 8.03
CA LYS A 192 -10.50 8.13 8.82
C LYS A 192 -9.64 9.18 8.12
N ARG A 193 -8.75 8.75 7.24
CA ARG A 193 -7.81 9.63 6.51
C ARG A 193 -7.38 8.93 5.22
N LYS A 194 -8.00 9.29 4.10
CA LYS A 194 -7.87 8.59 2.80
C LYS A 194 -6.52 8.78 2.10
N ASP A 195 -5.89 9.92 2.34
CA ASP A 195 -4.60 10.33 1.78
C ASP A 195 -3.44 10.16 2.77
N GLY A 196 -3.70 9.55 3.93
CA GLY A 196 -2.76 9.41 5.04
C GLY A 196 -1.63 8.43 4.77
N CYS A 197 -0.54 8.56 5.52
CA CYS A 197 0.43 7.49 5.58
C CYS A 197 -0.09 6.34 6.45
N SER A 198 -0.19 5.18 5.83
CA SER A 198 -0.62 3.93 6.44
C SER A 198 0.55 2.96 6.60
N VAL A 199 0.79 2.51 7.83
CA VAL A 199 1.85 1.54 8.15
C VAL A 199 1.21 0.36 8.86
N PHE A 200 1.41 -0.85 8.34
CA PHE A 200 0.98 -2.09 8.99
C PHE A 200 2.22 -2.85 9.46
N TYR A 201 2.45 -2.89 10.77
CA TYR A 201 3.60 -3.53 11.38
C TYR A 201 3.23 -4.81 12.11
N THR A 202 4.03 -5.86 11.93
CA THR A 202 3.90 -7.17 12.57
C THR A 202 5.20 -7.55 13.27
N PHE A 203 5.12 -8.02 14.52
CA PHE A 203 6.33 -8.40 15.26
C PHE A 203 7.03 -9.61 14.61
N GLU A 204 6.28 -10.70 14.42
CA GLU A 204 6.64 -11.83 13.56
C GLU A 204 5.95 -11.70 12.20
N SER A 205 6.61 -12.15 11.14
CA SER A 205 6.06 -12.15 9.78
C SER A 205 4.74 -12.92 9.70
N PRO A 206 3.79 -12.52 8.83
CA PRO A 206 2.55 -13.27 8.64
C PRO A 206 2.83 -14.72 8.25
N CYS A 207 2.23 -15.65 9.00
CA CYS A 207 2.49 -17.07 8.79
C CYS A 207 1.98 -17.56 7.41
N VAL A 208 2.72 -18.50 6.82
CA VAL A 208 2.50 -19.02 5.46
C VAL A 208 1.19 -19.79 5.33
N ASP A 209 0.85 -20.60 6.33
CA ASP A 209 -0.25 -21.58 6.24
C ASP A 209 -1.62 -21.02 6.64
N THR A 210 -1.68 -19.78 7.12
CA THR A 210 -2.95 -19.20 7.61
C THR A 210 -3.11 -17.76 7.16
N CYS A 211 -2.14 -16.89 7.44
CA CYS A 211 -2.25 -15.48 7.06
C CYS A 211 -1.96 -15.28 5.56
N LEU A 212 -1.00 -16.03 4.99
CA LEU A 212 -0.63 -15.97 3.56
C LEU A 212 -1.12 -17.18 2.76
N ASP A 213 -2.12 -17.89 3.27
CA ASP A 213 -2.90 -18.84 2.48
C ASP A 213 -4.02 -18.08 1.78
N ALA A 214 -3.90 -17.84 0.47
CA ALA A 214 -4.89 -17.11 -0.32
C ALA A 214 -6.28 -17.77 -0.33
N THR A 215 -6.39 -19.06 0.02
CA THR A 215 -7.66 -19.79 0.07
C THR A 215 -8.28 -19.86 1.46
N GLY A 216 -7.53 -19.47 2.49
CA GLY A 216 -7.92 -19.59 3.89
C GLY A 216 -8.86 -18.48 4.36
N SER A 217 -9.78 -18.81 5.27
CA SER A 217 -10.72 -17.84 5.86
C SER A 217 -10.06 -16.79 6.76
N HIS A 218 -8.82 -17.01 7.17
CA HIS A 218 -8.00 -16.10 7.98
C HIS A 218 -6.91 -15.41 7.16
N SER A 219 -6.95 -15.59 5.84
CA SER A 219 -6.04 -14.94 4.91
C SER A 219 -6.12 -13.44 5.03
N ILE A 220 -4.98 -12.77 4.90
CA ILE A 220 -4.94 -11.31 4.86
C ILE A 220 -4.88 -10.77 3.43
N ILE A 221 -4.73 -11.64 2.42
CA ILE A 221 -4.44 -11.23 1.03
C ILE A 221 -5.54 -10.32 0.47
N LYS A 222 -6.82 -10.66 0.64
CA LYS A 222 -7.94 -9.81 0.16
C LYS A 222 -7.95 -8.44 0.85
N ALA A 223 -7.56 -8.36 2.12
CA ALA A 223 -7.47 -7.07 2.82
C ALA A 223 -6.30 -6.23 2.30
N LEU A 224 -5.19 -6.86 1.88
CA LEU A 224 -4.09 -6.18 1.22
C LEU A 224 -4.49 -5.66 -0.17
N GLU A 225 -5.30 -6.40 -0.92
CA GLU A 225 -5.89 -5.94 -2.19
C GLU A 225 -6.75 -4.69 -1.98
N ASN A 226 -7.54 -4.64 -0.91
CA ASN A 226 -8.30 -3.44 -0.54
C ASN A 226 -7.37 -2.29 -0.15
N TRP A 227 -6.33 -2.57 0.65
CA TRP A 227 -5.37 -1.57 1.11
C TRP A 227 -4.52 -0.99 -0.04
N LYS A 228 -4.24 -1.76 -1.09
CA LYS A 228 -3.57 -1.29 -2.31
C LYS A 228 -4.20 -0.01 -2.88
N ASN A 229 -5.52 0.10 -2.78
CA ASN A 229 -6.31 1.22 -3.31
C ASN A 229 -6.38 2.45 -2.39
N HIS A 230 -5.67 2.43 -1.26
CA HIS A 230 -5.54 3.61 -0.40
C HIS A 230 -4.65 4.66 -1.08
N ASP A 231 -5.07 5.93 -1.11
CA ASP A 231 -4.40 6.97 -1.91
C ASP A 231 -3.06 7.42 -1.31
N GLY A 232 -2.89 7.27 0.00
CA GLY A 232 -1.67 7.70 0.69
C GLY A 232 -0.51 6.72 0.66
N ILE A 233 0.55 7.06 1.39
CA ILE A 233 1.76 6.23 1.55
C ILE A 233 1.38 4.91 2.25
N LYS A 234 2.00 3.80 1.81
CA LYS A 234 1.73 2.45 2.32
C LYS A 234 3.03 1.75 2.69
N ALA A 235 3.07 1.09 3.84
CA ALA A 235 4.20 0.26 4.24
C ALA A 235 3.74 -0.96 5.05
N PHE A 236 3.87 -2.16 4.49
CA PHE A 236 3.80 -3.40 5.25
C PHE A 236 5.16 -3.67 5.86
N VAL A 237 5.23 -3.87 7.16
CA VAL A 237 6.47 -4.05 7.91
C VAL A 237 6.40 -5.30 8.76
N PHE A 238 7.49 -6.07 8.79
CA PHE A 238 7.70 -7.11 9.79
C PHE A 238 9.09 -6.99 10.41
N LYS A 239 9.30 -7.58 11.58
CA LYS A 239 10.62 -7.58 12.25
C LYS A 239 11.29 -8.93 12.21
N ASN A 240 10.63 -9.93 12.75
CA ASN A 240 11.12 -11.31 12.86
C ASN A 240 10.45 -12.23 11.84
N PHE A 241 11.11 -13.35 11.55
CA PHE A 241 10.49 -14.43 10.78
C PHE A 241 9.69 -15.30 11.73
N TRP A 242 8.44 -15.60 11.35
CA TRP A 242 7.66 -16.58 12.07
C TRP A 242 8.43 -17.90 12.16
N LYS A 243 8.73 -18.32 13.39
CA LYS A 243 9.67 -19.41 13.68
C LYS A 243 9.34 -20.75 13.02
N PHE A 244 8.11 -20.98 12.58
CA PHE A 244 7.68 -22.22 11.92
C PHE A 244 7.75 -22.15 10.39
N ASP A 245 8.15 -21.01 9.84
CA ASP A 245 8.20 -20.79 8.39
C ASP A 245 9.64 -20.59 7.86
N THR A 246 10.67 -20.73 8.69
CA THR A 246 12.07 -20.47 8.29
C THR A 246 12.55 -21.36 7.15
N GLU A 247 12.00 -22.58 7.05
CA GLU A 247 12.30 -23.55 5.99
C GLU A 247 11.29 -23.52 4.83
N LYS A 248 10.28 -22.65 4.88
CA LYS A 248 9.25 -22.56 3.85
C LYS A 248 9.66 -21.60 2.73
N ASP A 249 8.93 -21.66 1.63
CA ASP A 249 9.11 -20.75 0.49
C ASP A 249 8.55 -19.34 0.78
N LEU A 250 9.26 -18.61 1.64
CA LEU A 250 8.95 -17.22 1.95
C LEU A 250 9.15 -16.29 0.75
N GLN A 251 10.00 -16.67 -0.21
CA GLN A 251 10.22 -15.88 -1.42
C GLN A 251 8.93 -15.77 -2.25
N THR A 252 8.28 -16.90 -2.53
CA THR A 252 7.00 -16.90 -3.25
C THR A 252 5.88 -16.28 -2.40
N LYS A 253 5.87 -16.56 -1.09
CA LYS A 253 4.79 -16.09 -0.20
C LYS A 253 4.83 -14.59 0.05
N PHE A 254 6.00 -13.98 0.25
CA PHE A 254 6.11 -12.53 0.42
C PHE A 254 5.83 -11.76 -0.86
N LYS A 255 6.03 -12.37 -2.04
CA LYS A 255 5.56 -11.76 -3.31
C LYS A 255 4.05 -11.54 -3.36
N GLN A 256 3.25 -12.32 -2.62
CA GLN A 256 1.80 -12.07 -2.50
C GLN A 256 1.49 -10.77 -1.76
N ILE A 257 2.33 -10.39 -0.79
CA ILE A 257 2.21 -9.09 -0.11
C ILE A 257 2.65 -7.98 -1.07
N VAL A 258 3.82 -8.14 -1.70
CA VAL A 258 4.43 -7.13 -2.60
C VAL A 258 3.55 -6.81 -3.81
N ALA A 259 2.77 -7.77 -4.30
CA ALA A 259 1.78 -7.53 -5.37
C ALA A 259 0.70 -6.51 -5.00
N ASN A 260 0.52 -6.26 -3.70
CA ASN A 260 -0.51 -5.40 -3.15
C ASN A 260 0.04 -4.13 -2.49
N VAL A 261 1.10 -4.25 -1.69
CA VAL A 261 1.67 -3.13 -0.93
C VAL A 261 3.18 -3.26 -0.76
N PRO A 262 3.93 -2.14 -0.64
CA PRO A 262 5.37 -2.18 -0.40
C PRO A 262 5.70 -2.91 0.91
N LEU A 263 6.62 -3.88 0.84
CA LEU A 263 7.05 -4.70 1.98
C LEU A 263 8.42 -4.26 2.48
N TYR A 264 8.55 -4.14 3.79
CA TYR A 264 9.79 -3.79 4.49
C TYR A 264 10.04 -4.74 5.65
N ARG A 265 11.32 -4.86 6.01
CA ARG A 265 11.73 -5.50 7.25
C ARG A 265 12.51 -4.52 8.13
N CYS A 266 12.03 -4.27 9.34
CA CYS A 266 12.70 -3.40 10.30
C CYS A 266 13.29 -4.23 11.45
N VAL A 267 14.62 -4.27 11.55
CA VAL A 267 15.33 -5.12 12.52
C VAL A 267 15.76 -4.35 13.76
N SER A 268 15.85 -3.01 13.67
CA SER A 268 16.13 -2.12 14.79
C SER A 268 15.50 -0.73 14.56
N GLU A 269 15.63 0.17 15.55
CA GLU A 269 15.12 1.55 15.49
C GLU A 269 15.74 2.39 14.37
N ASN A 270 16.90 1.98 13.86
CA ASN A 270 17.66 2.72 12.85
C ASN A 270 17.83 1.93 11.54
N GLU A 271 17.24 0.74 11.45
CA GLU A 271 17.53 -0.19 10.36
C GLU A 271 16.28 -0.88 9.85
N CYS A 272 15.87 -0.45 8.65
CA CYS A 272 14.87 -1.12 7.84
C CYS A 272 15.41 -1.40 6.45
N TYR A 273 14.88 -2.45 5.82
CA TYR A 273 15.21 -2.88 4.48
C TYR A 273 13.94 -2.92 3.64
N ALA A 274 13.96 -2.31 2.45
CA ALA A 274 12.95 -2.54 1.45
C ALA A 274 13.12 -3.96 0.89
N CYS A 275 12.05 -4.75 0.93
CA CYS A 275 12.13 -6.14 0.49
C CYS A 275 12.09 -6.29 -1.03
N GLY A 276 11.64 -5.27 -1.76
CA GLY A 276 11.45 -5.33 -3.21
C GLY A 276 10.55 -6.51 -3.60
N GLY A 277 10.83 -7.14 -4.74
CA GLY A 277 10.14 -8.34 -5.20
C GLY A 277 9.01 -8.07 -6.19
N GLU A 278 8.89 -6.83 -6.69
CA GLU A 278 7.93 -6.46 -7.73
C GLU A 278 8.20 -7.23 -9.03
N GLY A 279 7.13 -7.78 -9.62
CA GLY A 279 7.21 -8.60 -10.82
C GLY A 279 8.15 -9.79 -10.67
N ASN A 280 9.13 -9.87 -11.57
CA ASN A 280 10.09 -10.98 -11.62
C ASN A 280 11.30 -10.78 -10.69
N THR A 281 11.43 -9.62 -10.03
CA THR A 281 12.57 -9.39 -9.13
C THR A 281 12.49 -10.30 -7.90
N PRO A 282 13.62 -10.82 -7.38
CA PRO A 282 13.63 -11.61 -6.17
C PRO A 282 13.39 -10.74 -4.93
N ILE A 283 12.87 -11.34 -3.86
CA ILE A 283 12.81 -10.70 -2.54
C ILE A 283 14.24 -10.52 -2.03
N ASN A 284 14.52 -9.35 -1.46
CA ASN A 284 15.81 -9.02 -0.87
C ASN A 284 16.19 -10.03 0.23
N GLN A 285 17.46 -10.47 0.27
CA GLN A 285 17.95 -11.45 1.23
C GLN A 285 17.85 -10.99 2.69
N HIS A 286 17.87 -9.68 2.96
CA HIS A 286 17.60 -9.14 4.30
C HIS A 286 16.17 -9.45 4.76
N CYS A 287 15.24 -9.71 3.83
CA CYS A 287 13.86 -10.10 4.12
C CYS A 287 13.61 -11.60 4.01
N LEU A 288 14.65 -12.44 3.96
CA LEU A 288 14.56 -13.89 3.97
C LEU A 288 15.42 -14.47 5.11
N PRO A 289 15.05 -15.64 5.68
CA PRO A 289 15.89 -16.35 6.63
C PRO A 289 17.23 -16.70 5.97
N LYS A 290 18.32 -16.61 6.74
CA LYS A 290 19.61 -17.14 6.29
C LYS A 290 19.48 -18.66 6.21
N LYS A 291 19.68 -19.23 5.02
CA LYS A 291 19.84 -20.68 4.88
C LYS A 291 21.17 -21.04 5.55
N THR A 292 21.12 -21.92 6.54
CA THR A 292 22.35 -22.47 7.11
C THR A 292 22.96 -23.38 6.05
N GLU A 293 24.00 -22.93 5.36
CA GLU A 293 24.79 -23.83 4.53
C GLU A 293 25.43 -24.87 5.46
N LEU A 294 24.95 -26.11 5.37
CA LEU A 294 25.66 -27.25 5.93
C LEU A 294 26.99 -27.34 5.20
N THR A 295 28.05 -26.79 5.79
CA THR A 295 29.42 -27.10 5.39
C THR A 295 29.63 -28.59 5.59
N VAL A 296 29.46 -29.35 4.51
CA VAL A 296 29.92 -30.74 4.42
C VAL A 296 31.43 -30.68 4.52
N THR A 297 31.95 -30.92 5.72
CA THR A 297 33.38 -31.18 5.91
C THR A 297 33.65 -32.55 5.29
N GLN A 298 34.41 -32.55 4.19
CA GLN A 298 34.94 -33.76 3.57
C GLN A 298 36.01 -34.40 4.46
#